data_AF-A0A5B0Q0F6-F1
#
_entry.id   AF-A0A5B0Q0F6-F1
#
_cell.length_a   1.000
_cell.length_b   1.000
_cell.length_c   1.000
_cell.angle_alpha   90.00
_cell.angle_beta   90.00
_cell.angle_gamma   90.00
#
_symmetry.space_group_name_H-M   'P 1'
#
loop_
_entity.id
_entity.type
_entity.pdbx_description
1 polymer ?
#
loop_
_entity_poly.entity_id
_entity_poly.type
_entity_poly.pdbx_seq_one_letter_code
_entity_poly.pdbx_strand_id
1 'polypeptide(L)'
;MKTLLRISDKKINLEGNPLFSKQLIQRLQIILETNLRSCVHKTRTLDIKIIIQFVKDVTKTAHLLIIIYLSLFKQHRDEVFTLKDSENILEFINETWWGIYEDSPEFNNKDWAKKVSKLFKFQWFQGTNYYIFTERRCLQTFSHNLLIHWKERTGKFSDCSRGYQKTENDMLVGLINMMVFHSNHETIMNNVSKKRTREN
;
A
#
# COMPACT_ATOMS: atom_id res chain seq x y z
N MET A 1 -10.34 -1.36 -0.59
CA MET A 1 -9.22 -2.33 -0.65
C MET A 1 -9.46 -3.53 -1.56
N LYS A 2 -10.42 -4.43 -1.26
CA LYS A 2 -10.66 -5.67 -2.07
C LYS A 2 -10.70 -5.43 -3.58
N THR A 3 -11.38 -4.38 -4.03
CA THR A 3 -11.42 -4.00 -5.44
C THR A 3 -10.07 -3.60 -6.00
N LEU A 4 -9.33 -2.73 -5.30
CA LEU A 4 -8.02 -2.25 -5.74
C LEU A 4 -7.02 -3.40 -5.81
N LEU A 5 -7.02 -4.28 -4.80
CA LEU A 5 -6.23 -5.51 -4.81
C LEU A 5 -6.58 -6.40 -5.99
N ARG A 6 -7.88 -6.64 -6.23
CA ARG A 6 -8.33 -7.44 -7.39
C ARG A 6 -7.90 -6.82 -8.73
N ILE A 7 -7.93 -5.50 -8.86
CA ILE A 7 -7.45 -4.80 -10.07
C ILE A 7 -5.94 -5.00 -10.21
N SER A 8 -5.18 -4.75 -9.14
CA SER A 8 -3.72 -4.95 -9.11
C SER A 8 -3.35 -6.38 -9.49
N ASP A 9 -3.98 -7.39 -8.88
CA ASP A 9 -3.74 -8.80 -9.17
C ASP A 9 -4.07 -9.17 -10.63
N LYS A 10 -5.20 -8.67 -11.16
CA LYS A 10 -5.63 -9.01 -12.53
C LYS A 10 -4.87 -8.27 -13.63
N LYS A 11 -4.41 -7.05 -13.36
CA LYS A 11 -3.87 -6.15 -14.40
C LYS A 11 -2.36 -5.95 -14.32
N ILE A 12 -1.78 -6.08 -13.12
CA ILE A 12 -0.36 -5.85 -12.87
C ILE A 12 0.35 -7.17 -12.55
N ASN A 13 -0.30 -8.05 -11.79
CA ASN A 13 0.23 -9.37 -11.41
C ASN A 13 1.64 -9.31 -10.79
N LEU A 14 1.80 -8.54 -9.71
CA LEU A 14 3.09 -8.40 -9.02
C LEU A 14 3.65 -9.74 -8.48
N GLU A 15 2.82 -10.75 -8.22
CA GLU A 15 3.28 -12.06 -7.73
C GLU A 15 4.23 -12.75 -8.74
N GLY A 16 4.11 -12.45 -10.03
CA GLY A 16 5.04 -12.93 -11.06
C GLY A 16 6.36 -12.16 -11.14
N ASN A 17 6.46 -10.98 -10.49
CA ASN A 17 7.66 -10.14 -10.54
C ASN A 17 8.70 -10.61 -9.49
N PRO A 18 9.97 -10.87 -9.87
CA PRO A 18 11.01 -11.31 -8.93
C PRO A 18 11.39 -10.29 -7.85
N LEU A 19 11.31 -8.98 -8.12
CA LEU A 19 11.56 -7.94 -7.12
C LEU A 19 10.52 -8.02 -6.00
N PHE A 20 9.25 -8.25 -6.35
CA PHE A 20 8.20 -8.40 -5.37
C PHE A 20 8.28 -9.77 -4.67
N SER A 21 8.19 -10.86 -5.42
CA SER A 21 8.04 -12.20 -4.85
C SER A 21 9.28 -12.69 -4.10
N LYS A 22 10.48 -12.50 -4.68
CA LYS A 22 11.73 -12.99 -4.09
C LYS A 22 12.40 -11.92 -3.23
N GLN A 23 12.67 -10.75 -3.80
CA GLN A 23 13.51 -9.77 -3.11
C GLN A 23 12.81 -9.09 -1.94
N LEU A 24 11.50 -8.84 -2.05
CA LEU A 24 10.71 -8.28 -0.96
C LEU A 24 10.12 -9.39 -0.07
N ILE A 25 9.20 -10.20 -0.60
CA ILE A 25 8.37 -11.09 0.24
C ILE A 25 9.16 -12.24 0.87
N GLN A 26 9.92 -13.02 0.08
CA GLN A 26 10.69 -14.15 0.63
C GLN A 26 11.78 -13.67 1.59
N ARG A 27 12.51 -12.61 1.23
CA ARG A 27 13.55 -12.03 2.10
C ARG A 27 12.96 -11.51 3.41
N LEU A 28 11.83 -10.82 3.35
CA LEU A 28 11.14 -10.32 4.54
C LEU A 28 10.69 -11.48 5.43
N GLN A 29 10.16 -12.56 4.85
CA GLN A 29 9.77 -13.73 5.62
C GLN A 29 10.95 -14.33 6.40
N ILE A 30 12.11 -14.50 5.76
CA ILE A 30 13.33 -15.02 6.41
C ILE A 30 13.76 -14.10 7.58
N ILE A 31 13.72 -12.78 7.37
CA ILE A 31 14.06 -11.79 8.40
C ILE A 31 13.09 -11.85 9.57
N LEU A 32 11.79 -11.91 9.32
CA LEU A 32 10.77 -12.01 10.36
C LEU A 32 10.92 -13.31 11.17
N GLU A 33 11.17 -14.44 10.51
CA GLU A 33 11.43 -15.72 11.18
C GLU A 33 12.68 -15.65 12.06
N THR A 34 13.74 -15.00 11.58
CA THR A 34 14.98 -14.79 12.32
C THR A 34 14.77 -13.90 13.54
N ASN A 35 14.11 -12.75 13.37
CA ASN A 35 13.84 -11.81 14.45
C ASN A 35 12.91 -12.40 15.51
N LEU A 36 11.92 -13.21 15.11
CA LEU A 36 11.02 -13.89 16.03
C LEU A 36 11.76 -14.91 16.90
N ARG A 37 12.72 -15.65 16.34
CA ARG A 37 13.55 -16.62 17.10
C ARG A 37 14.42 -15.93 18.15
N SER A 38 14.92 -14.75 17.84
CA SER A 38 15.77 -13.94 18.73
C SER A 38 14.97 -13.14 19.78
N CYS A 39 13.63 -13.14 19.72
CA CYS A 39 12.79 -12.36 20.62
C CYS A 39 12.65 -13.03 22.00
N VAL A 40 13.06 -12.33 23.06
CA VAL A 40 13.05 -12.82 24.46
C VAL A 40 11.61 -12.87 25.04
N HIS A 41 10.70 -12.04 24.54
CA HIS A 41 9.32 -11.94 25.02
C HIS A 41 8.31 -12.50 24.00
N LYS A 42 7.98 -13.79 24.12
CA LYS A 42 7.06 -14.52 23.22
C LYS A 42 5.56 -14.21 23.44
N THR A 43 5.20 -13.13 24.14
CA THR A 43 3.79 -12.83 24.44
C THR A 43 3.07 -12.30 23.20
N ARG A 44 2.04 -13.03 22.75
CA ARG A 44 1.13 -12.74 21.61
C ARG A 44 1.82 -11.99 20.45
N THR A 45 2.86 -12.59 19.89
CA THR A 45 3.48 -12.12 18.65
C THR A 45 2.50 -12.28 17.48
N LEU A 46 2.36 -11.24 16.64
CA LEU A 46 1.59 -11.32 15.41
C LEU A 46 2.10 -12.49 14.56
N ASP A 47 1.21 -13.28 13.97
CA ASP A 47 1.62 -14.32 13.02
C ASP A 47 2.37 -13.66 11.85
N ILE A 48 3.56 -14.19 11.53
CA ILE A 48 4.38 -13.76 10.38
C ILE A 48 3.54 -13.72 9.11
N LYS A 49 2.60 -14.66 8.94
CA LYS A 49 1.69 -14.69 7.79
C LYS A 49 0.86 -13.42 7.67
N ILE A 50 0.42 -12.85 8.79
CA ILE A 50 -0.36 -11.61 8.81
C ILE A 50 0.53 -10.42 8.43
N ILE A 51 1.77 -10.37 8.94
CA ILE A 51 2.73 -9.31 8.59
C ILE A 51 3.04 -9.35 7.10
N ILE A 52 3.31 -10.55 6.56
CA ILE A 52 3.58 -10.75 5.13
C ILE A 52 2.36 -10.34 4.31
N GLN A 53 1.15 -10.75 4.70
CA GLN A 53 -0.06 -10.35 3.99
C GLN A 53 -0.28 -8.83 4.02
N PHE A 54 -0.02 -8.19 5.15
CA PHE A 54 -0.05 -6.73 5.28
C PHE A 54 0.89 -6.06 4.28
N VAL A 55 2.15 -6.48 4.21
CA VAL A 55 3.13 -5.92 3.27
C VAL A 55 2.74 -6.17 1.82
N LYS A 56 2.24 -7.37 1.49
CA LYS A 56 1.71 -7.68 0.15
C LYS A 56 0.58 -6.73 -0.23
N ASP A 57 -0.43 -6.60 0.61
CA ASP A 57 -1.64 -5.82 0.32
C ASP A 57 -1.33 -4.32 0.19
N VAL A 58 -0.51 -3.80 1.11
CA VAL A 58 -0.09 -2.39 1.09
C VAL A 58 0.73 -2.10 -0.18
N THR A 59 1.67 -2.98 -0.54
CA THR A 59 2.53 -2.83 -1.73
C THR A 59 1.72 -2.85 -3.01
N LYS A 60 0.85 -3.85 -3.20
CA LYS A 60 -0.02 -3.97 -4.39
C LYS A 60 -0.93 -2.76 -4.56
N THR A 61 -1.49 -2.27 -3.45
CA THR A 61 -2.38 -1.12 -3.47
C THR A 61 -1.59 0.17 -3.74
N ALA A 62 -0.47 0.41 -3.04
CA ALA A 62 0.36 1.60 -3.24
C ALA A 62 0.91 1.68 -4.67
N HIS A 63 1.38 0.56 -5.21
CA HIS A 63 1.83 0.45 -6.59
C HIS A 63 0.74 0.88 -7.57
N LEU A 64 -0.46 0.32 -7.44
CA LEU A 64 -1.62 0.73 -8.26
C LEU A 64 -1.95 2.23 -8.09
N LEU A 65 -1.91 2.76 -6.86
CA LEU A 65 -2.18 4.18 -6.60
C LEU A 65 -1.16 5.11 -7.28
N ILE A 66 0.12 4.72 -7.27
CA ILE A 66 1.18 5.49 -7.95
C ILE A 66 0.99 5.45 -9.46
N ILE A 67 0.64 4.29 -10.04
CA ILE A 67 0.31 4.19 -11.47
C ILE A 67 -0.85 5.12 -11.82
N ILE A 68 -1.94 5.05 -11.04
CA ILE A 68 -3.11 5.91 -11.22
C ILE A 68 -2.69 7.39 -11.20
N TYR A 69 -1.90 7.80 -10.22
CA TYR A 69 -1.41 9.17 -10.11
C TYR A 69 -0.61 9.59 -11.36
N LEU A 70 0.37 8.77 -11.77
CA LEU A 70 1.19 9.03 -12.95
C LEU A 70 0.38 9.15 -14.24
N SER A 71 -0.62 8.28 -14.41
CA SER A 71 -1.50 8.30 -15.58
C SER A 71 -2.38 9.56 -15.60
N LEU A 72 -2.96 9.92 -14.45
CA LEU A 72 -3.86 11.07 -14.33
C LEU A 72 -3.16 12.40 -14.62
N PHE A 73 -1.96 12.58 -14.07
CA PHE A 73 -1.20 13.82 -14.23
C PHE A 73 -0.27 13.80 -15.46
N LYS A 74 -0.36 12.77 -16.31
CA LYS A 74 0.53 12.57 -17.46
C LYS A 74 2.03 12.70 -17.10
N GLN A 75 2.41 12.22 -15.92
CA GLN A 75 3.77 12.34 -15.39
C GLN A 75 4.66 11.10 -15.68
N HIS A 76 4.26 10.29 -16.65
CA HIS A 76 5.04 9.18 -17.20
C HIS A 76 5.94 9.72 -18.33
N ARG A 77 7.13 9.12 -18.51
CA ARG A 77 8.11 9.65 -19.47
C ARG A 77 7.66 9.49 -20.92
N ASP A 78 6.93 8.42 -21.20
CA ASP A 78 6.40 8.07 -22.50
C ASP A 78 4.87 8.23 -22.52
N GLU A 79 4.24 8.33 -23.70
CA GLU A 79 2.77 8.41 -23.83
C GLU A 79 2.04 7.16 -23.30
N VAL A 80 2.76 6.05 -23.13
CA VAL A 80 2.25 4.77 -22.68
C VAL A 80 3.01 4.34 -21.43
N PHE A 81 2.28 3.96 -20.39
CA PHE A 81 2.87 3.40 -19.17
C PHE A 81 3.59 2.07 -19.47
N THR A 82 4.89 1.99 -19.16
CA THR A 82 5.73 0.85 -19.53
C THR A 82 5.95 -0.15 -18.38
N LEU A 83 6.43 -1.35 -18.72
CA LEU A 83 6.88 -2.34 -17.71
C LEU A 83 8.00 -1.76 -16.83
N LYS A 84 8.91 -0.98 -17.42
CA LYS A 84 10.00 -0.33 -16.71
C LYS A 84 9.50 0.70 -15.70
N ASP A 85 8.46 1.46 -16.04
CA ASP A 85 7.82 2.37 -15.09
C ASP A 85 7.24 1.61 -13.89
N SER A 86 6.59 0.48 -14.16
CA SER A 86 6.08 -0.42 -13.12
C SER A 86 7.20 -0.95 -12.21
N GLU A 87 8.33 -1.35 -12.79
CA GLU A 87 9.50 -1.83 -12.04
C GLU A 87 10.13 -0.73 -11.19
N ASN A 88 10.29 0.48 -11.72
CA ASN A 88 10.81 1.63 -10.97
C ASN A 88 9.93 1.96 -9.74
N ILE A 89 8.61 1.89 -9.88
CA ILE A 89 7.69 2.08 -8.75
C ILE A 89 7.90 0.98 -7.71
N LEU A 90 8.05 -0.26 -8.16
CA LEU A 90 8.25 -1.40 -7.26
C LEU A 90 9.60 -1.35 -6.55
N GLU A 91 10.66 -0.92 -7.24
CA GLU A 91 11.98 -0.68 -6.68
C GLU A 91 11.92 0.39 -5.57
N PHE A 92 11.27 1.52 -5.85
CA PHE A 92 11.01 2.54 -4.82
C PHE A 92 10.27 1.97 -3.59
N ILE A 93 9.21 1.19 -3.79
CA ILE A 93 8.45 0.61 -2.66
C ILE A 93 9.33 -0.38 -1.89
N ASN A 94 10.15 -1.17 -2.59
CA ASN A 94 11.07 -2.13 -1.98
C ASN A 94 12.12 -1.42 -1.13
N GLU A 95 12.78 -0.39 -1.67
CA GLU A 95 13.71 0.47 -0.93
C GLU A 95 13.04 1.11 0.28
N THR A 96 11.79 1.55 0.16
CA THR A 96 11.03 2.13 1.26
C THR A 96 10.83 1.12 2.39
N TRP A 97 10.40 -0.11 2.08
CA TRP A 97 10.25 -1.15 3.11
C TRP A 97 11.56 -1.48 3.82
N TRP A 98 12.67 -1.56 3.08
CA TRP A 98 13.97 -1.85 3.66
C TRP A 98 14.51 -0.69 4.49
N GLY A 99 14.35 0.55 4.02
CA GLY A 99 14.69 1.73 4.80
C GLY A 99 13.90 1.84 6.10
N ILE A 100 12.63 1.42 6.10
CA ILE A 100 11.82 1.31 7.33
C ILE A 100 12.38 0.24 8.26
N TYR A 101 12.71 -0.94 7.73
CA TYR A 101 13.28 -2.04 8.52
C TYR A 101 14.61 -1.65 9.17
N GLU A 102 15.47 -0.94 8.42
CA GLU A 102 16.81 -0.50 8.85
C GLU A 102 16.79 0.74 9.76
N ASP A 103 15.61 1.29 10.07
CA ASP A 103 15.46 2.58 10.76
C ASP A 103 16.26 3.71 10.09
N SER A 104 16.21 3.77 8.75
CA SER A 104 16.88 4.83 7.98
C SER A 104 16.43 6.21 8.48
N PRO A 105 17.35 7.21 8.59
CA PRO A 105 17.03 8.54 9.09
C PRO A 105 15.89 9.25 8.34
N GLU A 106 15.65 8.89 7.08
CA GLU A 106 14.54 9.37 6.25
C GLU A 106 13.17 9.15 6.91
N PHE A 107 13.03 8.11 7.75
CA PHE A 107 11.79 7.72 8.41
C PHE A 107 11.67 8.23 9.86
N ASN A 108 12.66 8.96 10.38
CA ASN A 108 12.68 9.43 11.77
C ASN A 108 11.49 10.32 12.14
N ASN A 109 10.90 11.04 11.18
CA ASN A 109 9.75 11.92 11.40
C ASN A 109 8.43 11.33 10.87
N LYS A 110 8.42 10.04 10.51
CA LYS A 110 7.26 9.35 9.93
C LYS A 110 6.70 8.32 10.91
N ASP A 111 5.69 8.72 11.68
CA ASP A 111 5.09 7.86 12.72
C ASP A 111 4.54 6.53 12.18
N TRP A 112 4.02 6.54 10.96
CA TRP A 112 3.55 5.31 10.30
C TRP A 112 4.70 4.33 10.04
N ALA A 113 5.87 4.82 9.63
CA ALA A 113 7.06 4.00 9.39
C ALA A 113 7.59 3.40 10.70
N LYS A 114 7.64 4.19 11.78
CA LYS A 114 8.02 3.70 13.11
C LYS A 114 7.14 2.54 13.60
N LYS A 115 5.83 2.60 13.34
CA LYS A 115 4.89 1.53 13.68
C LYS A 115 5.22 0.22 12.94
N VAL A 116 5.60 0.32 11.67
CA VAL A 116 6.02 -0.84 10.85
C VAL A 116 7.39 -1.36 11.29
N SER A 117 8.37 -0.49 11.56
CA SER A 117 9.69 -0.94 12.02
C SER A 117 9.58 -1.76 13.32
N LYS A 118 8.80 -1.25 14.28
CA LYS A 118 8.47 -1.97 15.52
C LYS A 118 7.80 -3.32 15.24
N LEU A 119 6.92 -3.39 14.25
CA LEU A 119 6.32 -4.64 13.78
C LEU A 119 7.37 -5.65 13.29
N PHE A 120 8.26 -5.23 12.40
CA PHE A 120 9.28 -6.12 11.82
C PHE A 120 10.31 -6.62 12.84
N LYS A 121 10.50 -5.86 13.93
CA LYS A 121 11.44 -6.19 15.01
C LYS A 121 10.77 -6.91 16.19
N PHE A 122 9.46 -7.18 16.10
CA PHE A 122 8.66 -7.74 17.19
C PHE A 122 8.79 -6.94 18.50
N GLN A 123 8.98 -5.62 18.38
CA GLN A 123 9.11 -4.71 19.50
C GLN A 123 7.73 -4.13 19.81
N TRP A 124 7.27 -4.30 21.06
CA TRP A 124 6.11 -3.59 21.62
C TRP A 124 4.75 -3.84 20.94
N PHE A 125 4.24 -5.07 21.12
CA PHE A 125 2.84 -5.40 20.84
C PHE A 125 2.08 -5.68 22.14
N GLN A 126 1.59 -4.62 22.79
CA GLN A 126 0.43 -4.80 23.65
C GLN A 126 -0.78 -5.10 22.75
N GLY A 127 -1.62 -6.06 23.15
CA GLY A 127 -2.59 -6.75 22.27
C GLY A 127 -3.55 -5.87 21.46
N THR A 128 -3.63 -4.58 21.74
CA THR A 128 -4.34 -3.58 20.96
C THR A 128 -3.71 -3.30 19.58
N ASN A 129 -2.41 -3.47 19.32
CA ASN A 129 -1.86 -3.10 18.01
C ASN A 129 -2.19 -4.06 16.84
N TYR A 130 -2.83 -5.20 17.10
CA TYR A 130 -3.16 -6.21 16.08
C TYR A 130 -4.15 -5.69 15.01
N TYR A 131 -5.14 -4.89 15.41
CA TYR A 131 -6.15 -4.38 14.47
C TYR A 131 -5.53 -3.44 13.43
N ILE A 132 -4.46 -2.73 13.76
CA ILE A 132 -3.78 -1.79 12.85
C ILE A 132 -3.27 -2.50 11.58
N PHE A 133 -2.93 -3.79 11.69
CA PHE A 133 -2.33 -4.54 10.58
C PHE A 133 -3.32 -5.48 9.89
N THR A 134 -4.53 -5.61 10.42
CA THR A 134 -5.59 -6.46 9.86
C THR A 134 -6.79 -5.67 9.37
N GLU A 135 -6.99 -4.44 9.85
CA GLU A 135 -8.08 -3.57 9.43
C GLU A 135 -7.84 -2.94 8.05
N ARG A 136 -8.88 -3.00 7.21
CA ARG A 136 -8.84 -2.43 5.86
C ARG A 136 -8.57 -0.93 5.84
N ARG A 137 -9.08 -0.20 6.84
CA ARG A 137 -8.88 1.25 6.95
C ARG A 137 -7.39 1.56 7.11
N CYS A 138 -6.70 0.79 7.95
CA CYS A 138 -5.28 0.97 8.18
C CYS A 138 -4.46 0.61 6.94
N LEU A 139 -4.77 -0.49 6.25
CA LEU A 139 -4.11 -0.82 4.98
C LEU A 139 -4.21 0.35 3.98
N GLN A 140 -5.38 0.99 3.86
CA GLN A 140 -5.58 2.16 2.99
C GLN A 140 -4.72 3.35 3.41
N THR A 141 -4.66 3.64 4.71
CA THR A 141 -3.82 4.69 5.26
C THR A 141 -2.34 4.44 4.95
N PHE A 142 -1.84 3.20 5.11
CA PHE A 142 -0.46 2.86 4.79
C PHE A 142 -0.15 2.98 3.30
N SER A 143 -1.04 2.50 2.43
CA SER A 143 -0.85 2.66 0.98
C SER A 143 -0.84 4.12 0.54
N HIS A 144 -1.66 4.97 1.17
CA HIS A 144 -1.66 6.40 0.92
C HIS A 144 -0.37 7.08 1.43
N ASN A 145 0.11 6.69 2.61
CA ASN A 145 1.38 7.20 3.13
C ASN A 145 2.56 6.87 2.20
N LEU A 146 2.58 5.68 1.59
CA LEU A 146 3.57 5.33 0.57
C LEU A 146 3.46 6.21 -0.68
N LEU A 147 2.26 6.51 -1.16
CA LEU A 147 2.04 7.43 -2.28
C LEU A 147 2.56 8.83 -1.95
N ILE A 148 2.22 9.37 -0.77
CA ILE A 148 2.72 10.69 -0.33
C ILE A 148 4.25 10.67 -0.29
N HIS A 149 4.83 9.64 0.32
CA HIS A 149 6.28 9.52 0.42
C HIS A 149 6.96 9.45 -0.96
N TRP A 150 6.37 8.71 -1.90
CA TRP A 150 6.83 8.66 -3.27
C TRP A 150 6.80 10.04 -3.95
N LYS A 151 5.72 10.80 -3.76
CA LYS A 151 5.60 12.19 -4.28
C LYS A 151 6.68 13.10 -3.71
N GLU A 152 6.91 13.03 -2.40
CA GLU A 152 7.95 13.79 -1.70
C GLU A 152 9.34 13.47 -2.28
N ARG A 153 9.69 12.18 -2.40
CA ARG A 153 11.03 11.75 -2.85
C ARG A 153 11.29 12.04 -4.33
N THR A 154 10.26 11.96 -5.17
CA THR A 154 10.39 12.20 -6.62
C THR A 154 10.18 13.65 -7.02
N GLY A 155 9.75 14.51 -6.10
CA GLY A 155 9.38 15.90 -6.40
C GLY A 155 8.16 16.02 -7.31
N LYS A 156 7.42 14.93 -7.56
CA LYS A 156 6.27 14.87 -8.48
C LYS A 156 4.99 15.41 -7.84
N PHE A 157 5.03 16.67 -7.44
CA PHE A 157 3.82 17.42 -7.09
C PHE A 157 3.15 17.90 -8.38
N SER A 158 1.82 17.88 -8.45
CA SER A 158 1.13 18.53 -9.58
C SER A 158 1.35 20.05 -9.50
N ASP A 159 1.65 20.72 -10.61
CA ASP A 159 1.88 22.19 -10.62
C ASP A 159 0.68 22.99 -10.10
N CYS A 160 -0.51 22.40 -10.06
CA CYS A 160 -1.72 22.97 -9.48
C CYS A 160 -1.69 23.11 -7.94
N SER A 161 -0.67 22.59 -7.25
CA SER A 161 -0.72 22.31 -5.80
C SER A 161 -0.11 23.37 -4.87
N ARG A 162 0.49 24.46 -5.36
CA ARG A 162 1.07 25.50 -4.48
C ARG A 162 0.06 26.20 -3.55
N GLY A 163 -1.25 25.99 -3.72
CA GLY A 163 -2.30 26.46 -2.79
C GLY A 163 -3.44 25.47 -2.49
N TYR A 164 -3.41 24.25 -3.03
CA TYR A 164 -4.61 23.39 -3.18
C TYR A 164 -4.41 21.90 -2.78
N GLN A 165 -3.49 21.61 -1.86
CA GLN A 165 -3.21 20.22 -1.40
C GLN A 165 -4.45 19.44 -0.94
N LYS A 166 -5.45 20.11 -0.36
CA LYS A 166 -6.71 19.48 0.08
C LYS A 166 -7.53 18.92 -1.10
N THR A 167 -7.64 19.72 -2.16
CA THR A 167 -8.35 19.39 -3.41
C THR A 167 -7.70 18.25 -4.19
N GLU A 168 -6.37 18.16 -4.19
CA GLU A 168 -5.66 17.06 -4.89
C GLU A 168 -5.98 15.71 -4.23
N ASN A 169 -6.01 15.66 -2.89
CA ASN A 169 -6.41 14.48 -2.14
C ASN A 169 -7.89 14.13 -2.36
N ASP A 170 -8.79 15.11 -2.38
CA ASP A 170 -10.22 14.88 -2.64
C ASP A 170 -10.46 14.36 -4.07
N MET A 171 -9.68 14.85 -5.05
CA MET A 171 -9.74 14.38 -6.44
C MET A 171 -9.23 12.95 -6.58
N LEU A 172 -8.12 12.63 -5.90
CA LEU A 172 -7.53 11.28 -5.89
C LEU A 172 -8.46 10.28 -5.20
N VAL A 173 -9.09 10.67 -4.08
CA VAL A 173 -10.14 9.90 -3.41
C VAL A 173 -11.36 9.73 -4.31
N GLY A 174 -11.81 10.80 -4.96
CA GLY A 174 -12.92 10.77 -5.93
C GLY A 174 -12.65 9.80 -7.08
N LEU A 175 -11.43 9.79 -7.62
CA LEU A 175 -11.02 8.92 -8.72
C LEU A 175 -10.83 7.46 -8.28
N ILE A 176 -10.26 7.22 -7.09
CA ILE A 176 -10.26 5.87 -6.48
C ILE A 176 -11.69 5.37 -6.34
N ASN A 177 -12.61 6.22 -5.87
CA ASN A 177 -14.02 5.85 -5.73
C ASN A 177 -14.67 5.56 -7.08
N MET A 178 -14.40 6.35 -8.12
CA MET A 178 -14.87 6.07 -9.49
C MET A 178 -14.30 4.76 -10.04
N MET A 179 -12.99 4.50 -9.89
CA MET A 179 -12.39 3.24 -10.34
C MET A 179 -12.96 2.04 -9.60
N VAL A 180 -13.19 2.18 -8.30
CA VAL A 180 -13.83 1.14 -7.48
C VAL A 180 -15.27 0.89 -7.94
N PHE A 181 -16.00 1.96 -8.24
CA PHE A 181 -17.36 1.93 -8.75
C PHE A 181 -17.42 1.25 -10.11
N HIS A 182 -16.71 1.76 -11.12
CA HIS A 182 -16.71 1.20 -12.47
C HIS A 182 -16.21 -0.24 -12.52
N SER A 183 -15.20 -0.59 -11.72
CA SER A 183 -14.69 -1.97 -11.66
C SER A 183 -15.62 -2.95 -10.95
N ASN A 184 -16.68 -2.49 -10.26
CA ASN A 184 -17.70 -3.33 -9.63
C ASN A 184 -19.12 -2.83 -9.92
N HIS A 185 -19.31 -2.17 -11.06
CA HIS A 185 -20.53 -1.42 -11.34
C HIS A 185 -21.77 -2.32 -11.21
N GLU A 186 -21.75 -3.48 -11.87
CA GLU A 186 -22.84 -4.46 -11.80
C GLU A 186 -23.13 -4.93 -10.37
N THR A 187 -22.10 -5.25 -9.58
CA THR A 187 -22.27 -5.69 -8.19
C THR A 187 -22.87 -4.60 -7.31
N ILE A 188 -22.44 -3.35 -7.49
CA ILE A 188 -22.94 -2.20 -6.72
C ILE A 188 -24.39 -1.91 -7.11
N MET A 189 -24.67 -1.86 -8.42
CA MET A 189 -26.02 -1.61 -8.93
C MET A 189 -27.01 -2.71 -8.54
N ASN A 190 -26.58 -3.97 -8.54
CA ASN A 190 -27.40 -5.10 -8.08
C ASN A 190 -27.69 -5.07 -6.58
N ASN A 191 -26.81 -4.50 -5.76
CA ASN A 191 -27.08 -4.32 -4.33
C ASN A 191 -28.03 -3.15 -4.06
N VAL A 192 -27.92 -2.07 -4.84
CA VAL A 192 -28.82 -0.91 -4.75
C VAL A 192 -30.24 -1.30 -5.17
N SER A 193 -30.39 -2.07 -6.26
CA SER A 193 -31.69 -2.57 -6.70
C SER A 193 -32.35 -3.50 -5.67
N LYS A 194 -31.59 -4.46 -5.11
CA LYS A 194 -32.06 -5.37 -4.04
C LYS A 194 -32.45 -4.66 -2.75
N LYS A 195 -31.81 -3.54 -2.41
CA LYS A 195 -32.18 -2.75 -1.22
C LYS A 195 -33.54 -2.06 -1.41
N ARG A 196 -33.78 -1.49 -2.60
CA ARG A 196 -35.07 -0.87 -2.94
C ARG A 196 -36.24 -1.86 -2.97
N THR A 197 -35.99 -3.14 -3.24
CA THR A 197 -37.05 -4.17 -3.25
C THR A 197 -37.40 -4.70 -1.86
N ARG A 198 -36.61 -4.40 -0.82
CA ARG A 198 -36.85 -4.84 0.57
C ARG A 198 -37.50 -3.77 1.44
N GLU A 199 -37.61 -2.55 0.92
CA GLU A 199 -38.21 -1.39 1.59
C GLU A 199 -39.62 -1.07 1.06
N ASN A 200 -40.11 -1.87 0.10
CA ASN A 200 -41.51 -1.92 -0.37
C ASN A 200 -42.14 -3.26 0.05
#